data_AF-A0A968I5K0-F1
#
_entry.id   AF-A0A968I5K0-F1
#
_cell.length_a   1.000
_cell.length_b   1.000
_cell.length_c   1.000
_cell.angle_alpha   90.00
_cell.angle_beta   90.00
_cell.angle_gamma   90.00
#
_symmetry.space_group_name_H-M   'P 1'
#
loop_
_entity.id
_entity.type
_entity.pdbx_description
1 polymer ?
#
loop_
_entity_poly.entity_id
_entity_poly.type
_entity_poly.pdbx_seq_one_letter_code
_entity_poly.pdbx_strand_id
1 'polypeptide(L)'
;MPYSVVVLGFNFGVNLREAESAVQQAVSRVSGAFPDGVQDSTVGAIRFGDSPVLRLGVSSKLPVTELKNKVDAGVLPKLEGIAGVSRVDVTGAPKALVRVTLDEAKLSKYKLDANGIQQALRAAALSFPVGSVQDGGLNVSVKLQSASQAVADLAGIVVTAQPRSGSPR
;
A
#
# COMPACT_ATOMS: atom_id res chain seq x y z
N MET A 1 -13.38 23.50 4.90
CA MET A 1 -12.10 24.18 5.19
C MET A 1 -11.75 24.99 3.96
N PRO A 2 -11.62 26.33 4.05
CA PRO A 2 -11.19 27.13 2.91
C PRO A 2 -9.73 26.79 2.56
N TYR A 3 -9.43 26.69 1.27
CA TYR A 3 -8.07 26.46 0.77
C TYR A 3 -7.81 27.42 -0.40
N SER A 4 -6.55 27.80 -0.59
CA SER A 4 -6.10 28.63 -1.70
C SER A 4 -5.08 27.85 -2.53
N VAL A 5 -5.15 27.97 -3.85
CA VAL A 5 -4.23 27.32 -4.78
C VAL A 5 -3.69 28.37 -5.74
N VAL A 6 -2.37 28.43 -5.87
CA VAL A 6 -1.67 29.29 -6.80
C VAL A 6 -0.87 28.42 -7.76
N VAL A 7 -1.06 28.63 -9.07
CA VAL A 7 -0.37 27.88 -10.12
C VAL A 7 0.57 28.83 -10.85
N LEU A 8 1.85 28.45 -10.93
CA LEU A 8 2.90 29.23 -11.60
C LEU A 8 3.27 28.55 -12.92
N GLY A 9 3.21 29.29 -14.02
CA GLY A 9 3.68 28.86 -15.33
C GLY A 9 5.12 29.31 -15.57
N PHE A 10 5.98 28.39 -16.00
CA PHE A 10 7.37 28.67 -16.34
C PHE A 10 7.63 28.42 -17.83
N ASN A 11 8.60 29.15 -18.39
CA ASN A 11 9.06 28.93 -19.76
C ASN A 11 9.72 27.56 -19.93
N PHE A 12 9.69 27.04 -21.16
CA PHE A 12 10.32 25.78 -21.51
C PHE A 12 11.83 25.83 -21.28
N GLY A 13 12.41 24.77 -20.69
CA GLY A 13 13.83 24.67 -20.37
C GLY A 13 14.22 25.15 -18.96
N VAL A 14 13.30 25.72 -18.19
CA VAL A 14 13.55 26.06 -16.77
C VAL A 14 13.72 24.77 -15.95
N ASN A 15 14.75 24.73 -15.11
CA ASN A 15 14.94 23.64 -14.16
C ASN A 15 13.86 23.71 -13.07
N LEU A 16 12.89 22.79 -13.14
CA LEU A 16 11.75 22.79 -12.23
C LEU A 16 12.14 22.58 -10.76
N ARG A 17 13.27 21.91 -10.47
CA ARG A 17 13.76 21.76 -9.08
C ARG A 17 14.25 23.08 -8.50
N GLU A 18 14.97 23.86 -9.31
CA GLU A 18 15.46 25.18 -8.90
C GLU A 18 14.28 26.15 -8.73
N ALA A 19 13.32 26.11 -9.66
CA ALA A 19 12.09 26.89 -9.56
C ALA A 19 11.28 26.54 -8.30
N GLU A 20 11.11 25.24 -8.00
CA GLU A 20 10.44 24.77 -6.79
C GLU A 20 11.12 25.28 -5.51
N SER A 21 12.45 25.17 -5.44
CA SER A 21 13.23 25.68 -4.31
C SER A 21 13.10 27.21 -4.15
N ALA A 22 13.17 27.95 -5.26
CA ALA A 22 13.02 29.40 -5.25
C ALA A 22 11.62 29.84 -4.78
N VAL A 23 10.57 29.13 -5.22
CA VAL A 23 9.18 29.39 -4.79
C VAL A 23 9.03 29.06 -3.30
N GLN A 24 9.56 27.93 -2.83
CA GLN A 24 9.52 27.58 -1.40
C GLN A 24 10.18 28.66 -0.55
N GLN A 25 11.35 29.16 -0.95
CA GLN A 25 12.03 30.26 -0.24
C GLN A 25 11.24 31.58 -0.28
N ALA A 26 10.57 31.88 -1.40
CA ALA A 26 9.72 33.07 -1.49
C ALA A 26 8.51 32.96 -0.54
N VAL A 27 7.84 31.80 -0.52
CA VAL A 27 6.71 31.51 0.39
C VAL A 27 7.14 31.58 1.85
N SER A 28 8.28 30.98 2.20
CA SER A 28 8.83 31.05 3.56
C SER A 28 9.21 32.46 4.01
N ARG A 29 9.49 33.39 3.10
CA ARG A 29 9.76 34.80 3.44
C ARG A 29 8.49 35.59 3.74
N VAL A 30 7.37 35.23 3.12
CA VAL A 30 6.08 35.94 3.29
C VAL A 30 5.16 35.25 4.29
N SER A 31 5.51 34.06 4.78
CA SER A 31 4.70 33.29 5.72
C SER A 31 4.43 34.05 7.03
N GLY A 32 5.35 34.91 7.47
CA GLY A 32 5.16 35.78 8.63
C GLY A 32 4.10 36.88 8.46
N ALA A 33 3.64 37.13 7.24
CA ALA A 33 2.53 38.04 6.94
C ALA A 33 1.18 37.31 6.82
N PHE A 34 1.14 35.99 7.02
CA PHE A 34 -0.10 35.23 6.97
C PHE A 34 -0.93 35.45 8.24
N PRO A 35 -2.27 35.47 8.14
CA PRO A 35 -3.14 35.51 9.30
C PRO A 35 -2.93 34.31 10.23
N ASP A 36 -3.24 34.48 11.52
CA ASP A 36 -3.21 33.40 12.51
C ASP A 36 -4.11 32.23 12.09
N GLY A 37 -3.61 31.00 12.21
CA GLY A 37 -4.33 29.78 11.86
C GLY A 37 -4.07 29.23 10.45
N VAL A 38 -3.20 29.86 9.66
CA VAL A 38 -2.72 29.31 8.38
C VAL A 38 -1.68 28.21 8.65
N GLN A 39 -1.92 27.01 8.13
CA GLN A 39 -0.96 25.90 8.17
C GLN A 39 0.17 26.10 7.15
N ASP A 40 1.28 25.38 7.34
CA ASP A 40 2.42 25.43 6.43
C ASP A 40 1.99 25.18 4.98
N SER A 41 2.36 26.12 4.11
CA SER A 41 2.07 26.03 2.68
C SER A 41 2.96 24.98 2.03
N THR A 42 2.35 24.06 1.29
CA THR A 42 3.08 23.04 0.52
C THR A 42 3.38 23.58 -0.88
N VAL A 43 4.65 23.66 -1.25
CA VAL A 43 5.08 23.92 -2.63
C VAL A 43 5.42 22.59 -3.28
N GLY A 44 4.94 22.38 -4.50
CA GLY A 44 5.23 21.18 -5.26
C GLY A 44 5.29 21.47 -6.76
N ALA A 45 6.18 20.75 -7.44
CA ALA A 45 6.30 20.80 -8.88
C ALA A 45 5.24 19.93 -9.58
N ILE A 46 4.44 20.52 -10.46
CA ILE A 46 3.58 19.75 -11.38
C ILE A 46 4.47 19.23 -12.51
N ARG A 47 4.81 17.94 -12.45
CA ARG A 47 5.57 17.26 -13.50
C ARG A 47 4.60 16.62 -14.48
N PHE A 48 4.47 17.21 -15.67
CA PHE A 48 3.62 16.64 -16.72
C PHE A 48 4.04 15.24 -17.18
N GLY A 49 5.26 14.79 -16.84
CA GLY A 49 5.71 13.42 -17.07
C GLY A 49 4.99 12.36 -16.20
N ASP A 50 4.37 12.77 -15.09
CA ASP A 50 3.62 11.87 -14.21
C ASP A 50 2.11 11.86 -14.51
N SER A 51 1.66 12.72 -15.43
CA SER A 51 0.26 12.71 -15.87
C SER A 51 0.04 11.55 -16.83
N PRO A 52 -0.97 10.69 -16.59
CA PRO A 52 -1.26 9.60 -17.51
C PRO A 52 -1.62 10.17 -18.89
N VAL A 53 -0.92 9.71 -19.92
CA VAL A 53 -1.21 10.06 -21.33
C VAL A 53 -2.54 9.47 -21.80
N LEU A 54 -2.99 8.39 -21.16
CA LEU A 54 -4.26 7.72 -21.46
C LEU A 54 -4.88 7.19 -20.17
N ARG A 55 -6.20 7.38 -20.02
CA ARG A 55 -6.99 6.77 -18.94
C ARG A 55 -8.08 5.89 -19.57
N LEU A 56 -8.13 4.64 -19.14
CA LEU A 56 -9.10 3.65 -19.62
C LEU A 56 -9.96 3.17 -18.46
N GLY A 57 -11.28 3.19 -18.66
CA GLY A 57 -12.24 2.57 -17.75
C GLY A 57 -12.55 1.16 -18.20
N VAL A 58 -12.52 0.20 -17.27
CA VAL A 58 -12.93 -1.19 -17.53
C VAL A 58 -14.14 -1.51 -16.67
N SER A 59 -15.22 -1.97 -17.29
CA SER A 59 -16.44 -2.39 -16.61
C SER A 59 -16.81 -3.82 -17.01
N SER A 60 -17.43 -4.54 -16.07
CA SER A 60 -17.91 -5.90 -16.28
C SER A 60 -19.01 -6.23 -15.28
N LYS A 61 -19.78 -7.29 -15.55
CA LYS A 61 -20.71 -7.88 -14.57
C LYS A 61 -19.98 -8.73 -13.51
N LEU A 62 -18.69 -8.98 -13.68
CA LEU A 62 -17.87 -9.75 -12.74
C LEU A 62 -17.63 -8.99 -11.42
N PRO A 63 -17.38 -9.72 -10.32
CA PRO A 63 -16.85 -9.12 -9.10
C PRO A 63 -15.56 -8.34 -9.38
N VAL A 64 -15.39 -7.18 -8.74
CA VAL A 64 -14.27 -6.26 -8.97
C VAL A 64 -12.89 -6.95 -8.82
N THR A 65 -12.75 -7.84 -7.83
CA THR A 65 -11.51 -8.60 -7.62
C THR A 65 -11.19 -9.53 -8.78
N GLU A 66 -12.19 -10.23 -9.31
CA GLU A 66 -12.00 -11.14 -10.44
C GLU A 66 -11.71 -10.37 -11.73
N LEU A 67 -12.39 -9.24 -11.94
CA LEU A 67 -12.13 -8.34 -13.04
C LEU A 67 -10.68 -7.82 -13.01
N LYS A 68 -10.20 -7.38 -11.84
CA LYS A 68 -8.80 -6.95 -11.68
C LYS A 68 -7.83 -8.06 -12.04
N ASN A 69 -8.04 -9.29 -11.54
CA ASN A 69 -7.14 -10.40 -11.84
C ASN A 69 -7.07 -10.68 -13.35
N LYS A 70 -8.20 -10.59 -14.06
CA LYS A 70 -8.23 -10.75 -15.53
C LYS A 70 -7.50 -9.61 -16.24
N VAL A 71 -7.65 -8.38 -15.77
CA VAL A 71 -6.94 -7.21 -16.32
C VAL A 71 -5.43 -7.34 -16.08
N ASP A 72 -5.01 -7.67 -14.87
CA ASP A 72 -3.59 -7.82 -14.51
C ASP A 72 -2.91 -8.96 -15.28
N ALA A 73 -3.59 -10.10 -15.47
CA ALA A 73 -2.99 -11.25 -16.14
C ALA A 73 -3.04 -11.16 -17.67
N GLY A 74 -4.05 -10.49 -18.24
CA GLY A 74 -4.31 -10.51 -19.67
C GLY A 74 -4.06 -9.19 -20.40
N VAL A 75 -4.46 -8.06 -19.80
CA VAL A 75 -4.45 -6.74 -20.46
C VAL A 75 -3.18 -5.98 -20.12
N LEU A 76 -2.77 -5.99 -18.84
CA LEU A 76 -1.61 -5.25 -18.36
C LEU A 76 -0.32 -5.60 -19.11
N PRO A 77 0.06 -6.89 -19.29
CA PRO A 77 1.31 -7.24 -19.98
C PRO A 77 1.31 -6.83 -21.46
N LYS A 78 0.12 -6.81 -22.08
CA LYS A 78 -0.02 -6.38 -23.48
C LYS A 78 0.18 -4.88 -23.63
N LEU A 79 -0.26 -4.08 -22.66
CA LEU A 79 -0.07 -2.62 -22.67
C LEU A 79 1.38 -2.26 -22.34
N GLU A 80 1.98 -2.92 -21.35
CA GLU A 80 3.39 -2.74 -21.00
C GLU A 80 4.34 -3.15 -22.14
N GLY A 81 3.94 -4.12 -22.97
CA GLY A 81 4.72 -4.56 -24.13
C GLY A 81 4.70 -3.61 -25.32
N ILE A 82 3.90 -2.54 -25.31
CA ILE A 82 3.84 -1.57 -26.40
C ILE A 82 5.07 -0.65 -26.33
N ALA A 83 5.83 -0.57 -27.42
CA ALA A 83 6.99 0.32 -27.50
C ALA A 83 6.58 1.78 -27.18
N GLY A 84 7.28 2.39 -26.22
CA GLY A 84 7.01 3.75 -25.74
C GLY A 84 6.11 3.84 -24.49
N VAL A 85 5.56 2.71 -24.01
CA VAL A 85 4.84 2.68 -22.73
C VAL A 85 5.85 2.51 -21.60
N SER A 86 5.96 3.54 -20.75
CA SER A 86 6.87 3.55 -19.60
C SER A 86 6.25 2.86 -18.37
N ARG A 87 4.95 3.09 -18.13
CA ARG A 87 4.23 2.55 -16.97
C ARG A 87 2.73 2.44 -17.29
N VAL A 88 2.11 1.39 -16.76
CA VAL A 88 0.65 1.21 -16.75
C VAL A 88 0.22 0.94 -15.32
N ASP A 89 -0.65 1.79 -14.79
CA ASP A 89 -1.17 1.66 -13.42
C ASP A 89 -2.64 1.24 -13.43
N VAL A 90 -2.97 0.16 -12.71
CA VAL A 90 -4.35 -0.33 -12.55
C VAL A 90 -4.90 0.10 -11.19
N THR A 91 -5.98 0.87 -11.20
CA THR A 91 -6.64 1.41 -9.99
C THR A 91 -8.09 0.96 -9.89
N GLY A 92 -8.70 1.05 -8.70
CA GLY A 92 -10.15 0.81 -8.51
C GLY A 92 -10.55 -0.55 -7.93
N ALA A 93 -9.61 -1.46 -7.66
CA ALA A 93 -9.92 -2.69 -6.95
C ALA A 93 -9.64 -2.57 -5.44
N PRO A 94 -10.53 -3.08 -4.57
CA PRO A 94 -10.27 -3.14 -3.14
C PRO A 94 -9.05 -4.03 -2.88
N LYS A 95 -8.11 -3.55 -2.05
CA LYS A 95 -7.02 -4.39 -1.53
C LYS A 95 -7.64 -5.53 -0.73
N ALA A 96 -7.26 -6.77 -1.01
CA ALA A 96 -7.66 -7.89 -0.20
C ALA A 96 -7.05 -7.73 1.20
N LEU A 97 -7.89 -7.56 2.22
CA LEU A 97 -7.48 -7.48 3.61
C LEU A 97 -7.93 -8.77 4.30
N VAL A 98 -7.01 -9.48 4.92
CA VAL A 98 -7.34 -10.59 5.82
C VAL A 98 -7.41 -10.04 7.25
N ARG A 99 -8.59 -10.15 7.88
CA ARG A 99 -8.78 -9.77 9.28
C ARG A 99 -8.63 -11.01 10.16
N VAL A 100 -7.68 -10.99 11.08
CA VAL A 100 -7.53 -12.00 12.12
C VAL A 100 -8.22 -11.49 13.38
N THR A 101 -9.28 -12.16 13.80
CA THR A 101 -9.99 -11.87 15.06
C THR A 101 -9.57 -12.89 16.11
N LEU A 102 -9.12 -12.40 17.27
CA LEU A 102 -8.67 -13.23 18.37
C LEU A 102 -9.85 -13.60 19.28
N ASP A 103 -9.89 -14.86 19.73
CA ASP A 103 -10.87 -15.36 20.69
C ASP A 103 -10.26 -15.33 22.11
N GLU A 104 -10.57 -14.30 22.87
CA GLU A 104 -9.99 -14.04 24.21
C GLU A 104 -10.19 -15.20 25.19
N ALA A 105 -11.32 -15.91 25.11
CA ALA A 105 -11.60 -17.07 25.96
C ALA A 105 -10.65 -18.23 25.66
N LYS A 106 -10.33 -18.45 24.37
CA LYS A 106 -9.30 -19.43 23.99
C LYS A 106 -7.91 -18.97 24.38
N LEU A 107 -7.57 -17.70 24.21
CA LEU A 107 -6.25 -17.18 24.59
C LEU A 107 -5.94 -17.40 26.07
N SER A 108 -6.91 -17.09 26.93
CA SER A 108 -6.79 -17.30 28.37
C SER A 108 -6.65 -18.78 28.73
N LYS A 109 -7.39 -19.67 28.07
CA LYS A 109 -7.28 -21.13 28.26
C LYS A 109 -5.89 -21.67 27.92
N TYR A 110 -5.25 -21.13 26.88
CA TYR A 110 -3.92 -21.55 26.43
C TYR A 110 -2.78 -20.70 27.01
N LYS A 111 -3.07 -19.76 27.93
CA LYS A 111 -2.09 -18.81 28.48
C LYS A 111 -1.31 -18.05 27.39
N LEU A 112 -1.98 -17.72 26.30
CA LEU A 112 -1.43 -16.97 25.18
C LEU A 112 -1.82 -15.51 25.31
N ASP A 113 -0.89 -14.61 25.00
CA ASP A 113 -1.13 -13.19 24.88
C ASP A 113 -1.23 -12.79 23.39
N ALA A 114 -1.81 -11.61 23.14
CA ALA A 114 -1.92 -11.10 21.77
C ALA A 114 -0.55 -10.92 21.11
N ASN A 115 0.50 -10.62 21.89
CA ASN A 115 1.86 -10.47 21.39
C ASN A 115 2.46 -11.79 20.88
N GLY A 116 2.25 -12.90 21.58
CA GLY A 116 2.70 -14.22 21.16
C GLY A 116 2.07 -14.66 19.84
N ILE A 117 0.79 -14.32 19.63
CA ILE A 117 0.10 -14.59 18.36
C ILE A 117 0.67 -13.73 17.24
N GLN A 118 0.93 -12.44 17.50
CA GLN A 118 1.56 -11.57 16.52
C GLN A 118 2.95 -12.09 16.12
N GLN A 119 3.74 -12.60 17.08
CA GLN A 119 5.05 -13.18 16.78
C GLN A 119 4.93 -14.47 15.97
N ALA A 120 3.98 -15.36 16.29
CA ALA A 120 3.74 -16.58 15.52
C ALA A 120 3.30 -16.28 14.08
N LEU A 121 2.42 -15.30 13.88
CA LEU A 121 2.00 -14.84 12.56
C LEU A 121 3.17 -14.26 11.75
N ARG A 122 4.06 -13.48 12.39
CA ARG A 122 5.28 -12.95 11.75
C ARG A 122 6.25 -14.06 11.36
N ALA A 123 6.49 -15.03 12.26
CA ALA A 123 7.37 -16.15 11.99
C ALA A 123 6.85 -17.02 10.84
N ALA A 124 5.53 -17.26 10.78
CA ALA A 124 4.90 -17.98 9.68
C ALA A 124 4.98 -17.19 8.36
N ALA A 125 4.74 -15.87 8.38
CA ALA A 125 4.88 -15.03 7.19
C ALA A 125 6.30 -15.01 6.61
N LEU A 126 7.33 -15.22 7.43
CA LEU A 126 8.73 -15.39 6.98
C LEU A 126 9.00 -16.79 6.42
N SER A 127 8.26 -17.81 6.88
CA SER A 127 8.42 -19.19 6.43
C SER A 127 7.69 -19.49 5.12
N PHE A 128 6.74 -18.64 4.70
CA PHE A 128 6.12 -18.67 3.38
C PHE A 128 6.78 -17.60 2.50
N PRO A 129 7.71 -17.97 1.59
CA PRO A 129 8.41 -17.00 0.76
C PRO A 129 7.45 -16.43 -0.29
N VAL A 130 6.82 -15.30 0.02
CA VAL A 130 6.01 -14.53 -0.93
C VAL A 130 6.54 -13.10 -0.96
N GLY A 131 7.64 -12.90 -1.68
CA GLY A 131 8.04 -11.63 -2.31
C GLY A 131 8.11 -10.37 -1.43
N SER A 132 9.35 -9.95 -1.17
CA SER A 132 9.85 -8.64 -0.68
C SER A 132 9.47 -8.19 0.73
N VAL A 133 10.49 -8.25 1.59
CA VAL A 133 10.61 -7.56 2.88
C VAL A 133 11.11 -6.14 2.62
N GLN A 134 10.50 -5.14 3.27
CA GLN A 134 11.22 -3.90 3.56
C GLN A 134 10.82 -3.40 4.95
N ASP A 135 11.82 -3.38 5.83
CA ASP A 135 11.72 -3.01 7.24
C ASP A 135 11.85 -1.50 7.44
N GLY A 136 11.09 -0.96 8.40
CA GLY A 136 11.03 0.48 8.69
C GLY A 136 9.63 1.06 8.98
N GLY A 137 8.59 0.22 9.17
CA GLY A 137 7.22 0.66 9.49
C GLY A 137 6.13 -0.11 8.73
N LEU A 138 6.23 -1.44 8.70
CA LEU A 138 5.65 -2.32 7.67
C LEU A 138 4.12 -2.22 7.47
N ASN A 139 3.75 -1.82 6.25
CA ASN A 139 2.53 -2.29 5.60
C ASN A 139 2.81 -3.67 4.97
N VAL A 140 2.23 -4.74 5.52
CA VAL A 140 2.32 -6.08 4.93
C VAL A 140 1.32 -6.18 3.78
N SER A 141 1.78 -5.97 2.55
CA SER A 141 0.95 -6.15 1.35
C SER A 141 1.10 -7.58 0.84
N VAL A 142 0.15 -8.43 1.22
CA VAL A 142 0.10 -9.84 0.81
C VAL A 142 -0.42 -9.93 -0.63
N LYS A 143 0.47 -10.15 -1.62
CA LYS A 143 0.08 -10.52 -2.99
C LYS A 143 -0.04 -12.05 -3.06
N LEU A 144 -1.18 -12.59 -2.66
CA LEU A 144 -1.52 -14.01 -2.85
C LEU A 144 -2.46 -14.15 -4.04
N GLN A 145 -2.19 -15.14 -4.90
CA GLN A 145 -2.98 -15.44 -6.10
C GLN A 145 -4.45 -15.78 -5.78
N SER A 146 -4.77 -16.14 -4.53
CA SER A 146 -6.15 -16.27 -4.07
C SER A 146 -6.28 -15.97 -2.56
N ALA A 147 -7.34 -15.25 -2.18
CA ALA A 147 -7.65 -14.96 -0.78
C ALA A 147 -7.98 -16.24 0.03
N SER A 148 -8.47 -17.28 -0.64
CA SER A 148 -8.83 -18.55 -0.03
C SER A 148 -7.61 -19.35 0.44
N GLN A 149 -6.52 -19.37 -0.36
CA GLN A 149 -5.26 -19.99 0.06
C GLN A 149 -4.70 -19.27 1.29
N ALA A 150 -4.72 -17.93 1.27
CA ALA A 150 -4.27 -17.09 2.39
C ALA A 150 -4.95 -17.43 3.71
N VAL A 151 -6.27 -17.61 3.70
CA VAL A 151 -7.04 -17.94 4.91
C VAL A 151 -6.72 -19.35 5.39
N ALA A 152 -6.59 -20.32 4.48
CA ALA A 152 -6.24 -21.69 4.83
C ALA A 152 -4.83 -21.78 5.43
N ASP A 153 -3.86 -21.10 4.83
CA ASP A 153 -2.47 -21.06 5.29
C ASP A 153 -2.37 -20.37 6.65
N LEU A 154 -3.09 -19.26 6.86
CA LEU A 154 -3.15 -18.57 8.15
C LEU A 154 -3.83 -19.39 9.25
N ALA A 155 -4.87 -20.16 8.91
CA ALA A 155 -5.56 -21.03 9.85
C ALA A 155 -4.70 -22.24 10.31
N GLY A 156 -3.73 -22.66 9.48
CA GLY A 156 -2.80 -23.75 9.77
C GLY A 156 -1.61 -23.36 10.65
N ILE A 157 -1.45 -22.07 11.00
CA ILE A 157 -0.31 -21.61 11.78
C ILE A 157 -0.39 -22.14 13.22
N VAL A 158 0.60 -22.94 13.60
CA VAL A 158 0.74 -23.44 14.97
C VAL A 158 1.24 -22.30 15.86
N VAL A 159 0.35 -21.75 16.68
CA VAL A 159 0.67 -20.66 17.62
C VAL A 159 1.29 -21.18 18.92
N THR A 160 0.96 -22.41 19.32
CA THR A 160 1.60 -23.10 20.44
C THR A 160 1.50 -24.60 20.24
N ALA A 161 2.61 -25.31 20.44
CA ALA A 161 2.62 -26.76 20.53
C ALA A 161 2.65 -27.11 22.02
N GLN A 162 1.53 -27.58 22.55
CA GLN A 162 1.54 -28.18 23.89
C GLN A 162 2.40 -29.46 23.81
N PRO A 163 3.51 -29.57 24.55
CA PRO A 163 4.22 -30.84 24.61
C PRO A 163 3.21 -31.87 25.12
N ARG A 164 3.01 -32.94 24.34
CA ARG A 164 2.28 -34.11 24.82
C ARG A 164 3.07 -34.61 26.04
N SER A 165 2.59 -34.30 27.23
CA SER A 165 3.02 -34.97 28.45
C SER A 165 2.47 -36.40 28.40
N GLY A 166 3.20 -37.27 27.69
CA GLY A 166 3.12 -38.71 27.82
C GLY A 166 4.37 -39.14 28.57
N SER A 167 4.26 -39.29 29.89
CA SER A 167 5.28 -39.89 30.74
C SER A 167 5.65 -41.30 30.23
N PRO A 168 6.92 -41.60 29.94
CA PRO A 168 7.36 -42.98 29.86
C PRO A 168 7.37 -43.56 31.28
N ARG A 169 6.67 -44.67 31.48
CA ARG A 169 6.90 -45.57 32.60
C ARG A 169 8.16 -46.40 32.34
#